data_AF-A0A024F9B7-F1
#
_entry.id   AF-A0A024F9B7-F1
#
_cell.length_a   1.000
_cell.length_b   1.000
_cell.length_c   1.000
_cell.angle_alpha   90.00
_cell.angle_beta   90.00
_cell.angle_gamma   90.00
#
_symmetry.space_group_name_H-M   'P 1'
#
loop_
_entity.id
_entity.type
_entity.pdbx_description
1 polymer ?
#
loop_
_entity_poly.entity_id
_entity_poly.type
_entity_poly.pdbx_seq_one_letter_code
_entity_poly.pdbx_strand_id
1 'polypeptide(L)' 'DMFVMDDGWFGNKYPRNAANAGLGDWQVNRKKLPRGIGCLADYAVSKGLRFGIWIEPEMVNPES' A
#
# COMPACT_ATOMS: atom_id res chain seq x y z
N ASP A 1 -10.69 -0.58 17.85
CA ASP A 1 -10.77 0.08 16.52
C ASP A 1 -9.72 -0.43 15.55
N MET A 2 -9.80 -0.03 14.28
CA MET A 2 -8.89 -0.45 13.20
C MET A 2 -8.58 0.74 12.29
N PHE A 3 -7.31 0.84 11.90
CA PHE A 3 -6.84 1.72 10.83
C PHE A 3 -6.60 0.88 9.57
N VAL A 4 -7.15 1.30 8.43
CA VAL A 4 -6.99 0.59 7.16
C VAL A 4 -6.26 1.51 6.18
N MET A 5 -5.17 1.02 5.60
CA MET A 5 -4.49 1.70 4.49
C MET A 5 -5.07 1.18 3.17
N ASP A 6 -5.79 2.06 2.48
CA ASP A 6 -6.46 1.77 1.22
C ASP A 6 -5.51 1.88 0.01
N ASP A 7 -6.04 1.96 -1.21
CA ASP A 7 -5.29 1.97 -2.46
C ASP A 7 -4.14 3.00 -2.50
N GLY A 8 -3.09 2.69 -3.25
CA GLY A 8 -1.99 3.61 -3.54
C GLY A 8 -0.70 3.40 -2.76
N TRP A 9 -0.59 2.36 -1.93
CA TRP A 9 0.61 2.07 -1.15
C TRP A 9 1.75 1.37 -1.93
N PHE A 10 1.47 0.91 -3.15
CA PHE A 10 2.30 0.02 -3.96
C PHE A 10 2.71 0.62 -5.31
N GLY A 11 3.47 -0.13 -6.11
CA GLY A 11 4.03 0.29 -7.39
C GLY A 11 5.33 1.10 -7.26
N ASN A 12 6.39 0.63 -7.92
CA ASN A 12 7.69 1.33 -7.96
C ASN A 12 8.00 1.90 -9.35
N LYS A 13 8.13 1.04 -10.38
CA LYS A 13 8.35 1.51 -11.76
C LYS A 13 7.13 2.27 -12.28
N TYR A 14 5.94 1.76 -12.00
CA TYR A 14 4.65 2.39 -12.28
C TYR A 14 3.89 2.60 -10.95
N PRO A 15 4.07 3.75 -10.28
CA PRO A 15 3.46 4.00 -8.97
C PRO A 15 1.93 4.06 -9.02
N ARG A 16 1.27 3.44 -8.05
CA ARG A 16 -0.18 3.56 -7.85
C ARG A 16 -0.55 4.93 -7.27
N ASN A 17 -0.51 5.96 -8.11
CA ASN A 17 -0.92 7.33 -7.77
C ASN A 17 -2.32 7.67 -8.28
N ALA A 18 -2.80 6.92 -9.26
CA ALA A 18 -4.11 7.00 -9.87
C ALA A 18 -4.52 5.60 -10.38
N ALA A 19 -5.78 5.46 -10.79
CA ALA A 19 -6.36 4.17 -11.16
C ALA A 19 -5.76 3.50 -12.42
N ASN A 20 -4.95 4.23 -13.20
CA ASN A 20 -4.47 3.82 -14.52
C ASN A 20 -3.11 3.08 -14.51
N ALA A 21 -2.48 2.87 -13.36
CA ALA A 21 -1.18 2.20 -13.25
C ALA A 21 -1.02 1.45 -11.92
N GLY A 22 -0.10 0.48 -11.89
CA GLY A 22 0.44 -0.14 -10.68
C GLY A 22 -0.26 -1.41 -10.17
N LEU A 23 -1.49 -1.74 -10.60
CA LEU A 23 -2.09 -3.03 -10.24
C LEU A 23 -1.24 -4.17 -10.81
N GLY A 24 -0.87 -5.15 -9.98
CA GLY A 24 0.10 -6.20 -10.28
C GLY A 24 1.46 -6.01 -9.60
N ASP A 25 1.85 -4.76 -9.32
CA ASP A 25 3.13 -4.39 -8.69
C ASP A 25 2.98 -4.20 -7.17
N TRP A 26 2.79 -5.30 -6.42
CA TRP A 26 2.50 -5.27 -4.97
C TRP A 26 3.70 -4.95 -4.06
N GLN A 27 4.79 -4.39 -4.58
CA GLN A 27 5.92 -3.95 -3.77
C GLN A 27 5.64 -2.55 -3.21
N VAL A 28 6.02 -2.33 -1.94
CA VAL A 28 5.82 -1.06 -1.25
C VAL A 28 6.47 0.08 -2.01
N ASN A 29 5.70 1.15 -2.26
CA ASN A 29 6.22 2.40 -2.81
C ASN A 29 7.02 3.13 -1.73
N ARG A 30 8.36 3.01 -1.76
CA ARG A 30 9.26 3.65 -0.78
C ARG A 30 9.32 5.17 -0.90
N LYS A 31 8.84 5.76 -2.00
CA LYS A 31 8.70 7.23 -2.11
C LYS A 31 7.57 7.76 -1.23
N LYS A 32 6.45 7.02 -1.15
CA LYS A 32 5.32 7.35 -0.26
C LYS A 32 5.54 6.86 1.16
N LEU A 33 6.10 5.66 1.31
CA LEU A 33 6.33 4.99 2.59
C LEU A 33 7.82 4.70 2.76
N PRO A 34 8.68 5.71 3.07
CA PRO A 34 10.13 5.53 3.17
C PRO A 34 10.53 4.42 4.15
N ARG A 35 9.81 4.35 5.28
CA ARG A 35 10.03 3.34 6.32
C ARG A 35 9.23 2.05 6.10
N GLY A 36 8.50 1.95 4.99
CA GLY A 36 7.68 0.80 4.64
C GLY A 36 6.39 0.70 5.45
N ILE A 37 5.56 -0.31 5.11
CA ILE A 37 4.27 -0.55 5.77
C ILE A 37 4.46 -0.93 7.24
N GLY A 38 5.49 -1.73 7.55
CA GLY A 38 5.75 -2.22 8.90
C GLY A 38 5.82 -1.08 9.93
N CYS A 39 6.52 0.02 9.61
CA CYS A 39 6.59 1.18 10.50
C CYS A 39 5.22 1.78 10.82
N LEU A 40 4.30 1.82 9.86
CA LEU A 40 2.95 2.36 10.06
C LEU A 40 2.08 1.37 10.86
N ALA A 41 2.21 0.08 10.57
CA ALA A 41 1.52 -0.98 11.30
C ALA A 41 1.95 -1.03 12.77
N ASP A 42 3.26 -1.00 13.04
CA ASP A 42 3.82 -0.97 14.39
C ASP A 42 3.33 0.26 15.18
N TYR A 43 3.29 1.42 14.52
CA TYR A 43 2.76 2.63 15.14
C TYR A 43 1.27 2.49 15.48
N ALA A 44 0.44 1.97 14.56
CA ALA A 44 -0.98 1.72 14.84
C ALA A 44 -1.17 0.77 16.03
N VAL A 45 -0.42 -0.34 16.07
CA VAL A 45 -0.46 -1.30 17.19
C VAL A 45 -0.04 -0.63 18.51
N SER A 46 1.00 0.21 18.50
CA SER A 46 1.42 0.98 19.69
C SER A 46 0.37 1.98 20.20
N LYS A 47 -0.60 2.33 19.36
CA LYS A 47 -1.75 3.19 19.72
C LYS A 47 -3.00 2.38 20.08
N GLY A 48 -2.90 1.05 20.20
CA GLY A 48 -4.02 0.18 20.53
C GLY A 48 -4.98 -0.05 19.36
N LEU A 49 -4.54 0.20 18.12
CA LEU A 49 -5.31 -0.02 16.91
C LEU A 49 -4.85 -1.29 16.18
N ARG A 50 -5.79 -1.98 15.53
CA ARG A 50 -5.45 -2.99 14.51
C ARG A 50 -5.08 -2.29 13.20
N PHE A 51 -4.25 -2.93 12.38
CA PHE A 51 -3.87 -2.44 11.05
C PHE A 51 -4.41 -3.36 9.96
N GLY A 52 -5.06 -2.79 8.95
CA GLY A 52 -5.52 -3.47 7.73
C GLY A 52 -4.90 -2.86 6.49
N ILE A 53 -4.87 -3.61 5.39
CA ILE A 53 -4.36 -3.17 4.10
C ILE A 53 -5.26 -3.65 2.97
N TRP A 54 -5.45 -2.80 1.96
CA TRP A 54 -6.18 -3.14 0.75
C TRP A 54 -5.29 -3.84 -0.29
N ILE A 55 -5.85 -4.83 -0.98
CA ILE A 55 -5.23 -5.51 -2.13
C ILE A 55 -6.31 -5.96 -3.12
N GLU A 56 -6.00 -5.92 -4.42
CA GLU A 56 -6.86 -6.39 -5.51
C GLU A 56 -6.08 -7.36 -6.41
N PRO A 57 -5.81 -8.58 -5.93
CA PRO A 57 -4.82 -9.48 -6.54
C PRO A 57 -5.25 -10.06 -7.89
N GLU A 58 -6.52 -9.92 -8.24
CA GLU A 58 -7.12 -10.44 -9.48
C GLU A 58 -6.94 -9.50 -10.67
N MET A 59 -6.45 -8.27 -10.45
CA MET A 59 -6.32 -7.23 -11.48
C MET A 59 -4.87 -6.88 -11.79
N VAL A 60 -4.65 -6.40 -13.02
CA VAL A 60 -3.36 -5.90 -13.51
C VAL A 60 -3.57 -4.68 -14.40
N ASN A 61 -2.70 -3.66 -14.29
CA ASN A 61 -2.66 -2.56 -15.25
C ASN A 61 -1.66 -2.88 -16.38
N PRO A 62 -1.89 -2.44 -17.63
CA PRO A 62 -0.87 -2.55 -18.68
C PRO A 62 0.46 -1.89 -18.31
N GLU A 63 0.41 -0.83 -17.48
CA GLU A 63 1.56 -0.22 -16.83
C GLU A 63 1.71 -0.79 -15.40
N SER A 64 2.42 -1.92 -15.31
CA SER A 64 2.85 -2.60 -14.09
C SER A 64 4.19 -3.32 -14.33
#